data_AF-A0A9N9S1Y6-F1
#
_entry.id   AF-A0A9N9S1Y6-F1
#
_cell.length_a   1.000
_cell.length_b   1.000
_cell.length_c   1.000
_cell.angle_alpha   90.00
_cell.angle_beta   90.00
_cell.angle_gamma   90.00
#
_symmetry.space_group_name_H-M   'P 1'
#
loop_
_entity.id
_entity.type
_entity.pdbx_description
1 polymer ?
#
loop_
_entity_poly.entity_id
_entity_poly.type
_entity_poly.pdbx_seq_one_letter_code
_entity_poly.pdbx_strand_id
1 'polypeptide(L)'
;MLSSNVIGNYKFVLFVDNYGIEPNWKIILKKLLEEQNQIYKFYDEFEDCLEKSSIIISLSELELKSTDNVYENIFRKIQELKSSDNVLQIFGWICIKNVQNKILVPFLEHMSNLIVTINDSEHMTIVSKNKSGSMKSKDFIHELSLGKTSVQESKKENIQSIVLEMNVNNLGTFKIGQKADELAAKRNLKLPFEIIDLPNKTSEGKIIYTPDSTDDFDEEDDPDNDLQF
;
A
#
# COMPACT_ATOMS: atom_id res chain seq x y z
N MET A 1 8.39 -4.68 -23.05
CA MET A 1 9.11 -3.41 -22.84
C MET A 1 8.54 -2.73 -21.60
N LEU A 2 9.28 -1.86 -20.92
CA LEU A 2 8.78 -1.17 -19.72
C LEU A 2 7.53 -0.34 -20.03
N SER A 3 7.56 0.35 -21.18
CA SER A 3 6.50 1.21 -21.69
C SER A 3 5.12 0.53 -21.71
N SER A 4 5.02 -0.72 -22.13
CA SER A 4 3.74 -1.46 -22.18
C SER A 4 3.14 -1.79 -20.81
N ASN A 5 3.94 -1.80 -19.73
CA ASN A 5 3.46 -2.07 -18.37
C ASN A 5 3.11 -0.79 -17.61
N VAL A 6 3.67 0.34 -18.03
CA VAL A 6 3.61 1.62 -17.32
C VAL A 6 2.62 2.58 -17.95
N ILE A 7 2.52 2.61 -19.28
CA ILE A 7 1.66 3.52 -20.04
C ILE A 7 0.27 2.89 -20.23
N GLY A 8 -0.78 3.69 -20.03
CA GLY A 8 -2.17 3.29 -20.24
C GLY A 8 -3.11 3.64 -19.09
N ASN A 9 -3.40 2.66 -18.21
CA ASN A 9 -4.55 2.71 -17.30
C ASN A 9 -4.35 3.49 -15.99
N TYR A 10 -3.14 3.98 -15.74
CA TYR A 10 -2.77 4.56 -14.44
C TYR A 10 -2.71 6.08 -14.54
N LYS A 11 -3.56 6.78 -13.77
CA LYS A 11 -3.58 8.26 -13.79
C LYS A 11 -2.30 8.87 -13.20
N PHE A 12 -1.76 8.27 -12.14
CA PHE A 12 -0.49 8.70 -11.55
C PHE A 12 0.49 7.53 -11.44
N VAL A 13 1.64 7.68 -12.11
CA VAL A 13 2.79 6.79 -12.09
C VAL A 13 3.92 7.48 -11.33
N LEU A 14 4.42 6.85 -10.28
CA LEU A 14 5.54 7.33 -9.49
C LEU A 14 6.77 6.48 -9.76
N PHE A 15 7.87 7.12 -10.14
CA PHE A 15 9.20 6.52 -10.21
C PHE A 15 9.96 6.88 -8.94
N VAL A 16 10.32 5.86 -8.16
CA VAL A 16 11.11 5.99 -6.93
C VAL A 16 12.52 5.52 -7.24
N ASP A 17 13.45 6.47 -7.21
CA ASP A 17 14.86 6.25 -7.51
C ASP A 17 15.67 6.12 -6.21
N ASN A 18 16.02 4.88 -5.86
CA ASN A 18 16.89 4.58 -4.72
C ASN A 18 18.37 4.62 -5.12
N TYR A 19 18.64 4.44 -6.41
CA TYR A 19 19.99 4.27 -6.95
C TYR A 19 20.68 5.62 -7.21
N GLY A 20 19.92 6.63 -7.64
CA GLY A 20 20.40 7.99 -7.93
C GLY A 20 20.68 8.25 -9.42
N ILE A 21 19.88 7.64 -10.30
CA ILE A 21 19.90 7.92 -11.75
C ILE A 21 19.08 9.15 -12.15
N GLU A 22 18.66 9.96 -11.18
CA GLU A 22 17.95 11.22 -11.39
C GLU A 22 18.53 12.08 -12.53
N PRO A 23 19.84 12.31 -12.71
CA PRO A 23 20.32 13.15 -13.83
C PRO A 23 19.83 12.71 -15.23
N ASN A 24 19.48 11.42 -15.40
CA ASN A 24 19.00 10.85 -16.65
C ASN A 24 17.47 10.68 -16.70
N TRP A 25 16.74 11.10 -15.67
CA TRP A 25 15.30 10.89 -15.52
C TRP A 25 14.49 11.44 -16.71
N LYS A 26 14.83 12.65 -17.19
CA LYS A 26 14.19 13.29 -18.35
C LYS A 26 14.33 12.45 -19.62
N ILE A 27 15.53 11.89 -19.84
CA ILE A 27 15.83 11.07 -21.03
C ILE A 27 15.06 9.75 -20.97
N ILE A 28 15.01 9.12 -19.79
CA ILE A 28 14.33 7.84 -19.59
C ILE A 28 12.83 7.98 -19.84
N LEU A 29 12.18 8.97 -19.20
CA LEU A 29 10.74 9.17 -19.36
C LEU A 29 10.38 9.63 -20.77
N LYS A 30 11.19 10.49 -21.39
CA LYS A 30 11.01 10.89 -22.79
C LYS A 30 10.99 9.69 -23.72
N LYS A 31 12.02 8.83 -23.64
CA LYS A 31 12.09 7.62 -24.48
C LYS A 31 10.92 6.68 -24.22
N LEU A 32 10.53 6.49 -22.96
CA LEU A 32 9.41 5.64 -22.57
C LEU A 32 8.09 6.12 -23.18
N LEU A 33 7.87 7.44 -23.26
CA LEU A 33 6.67 8.03 -23.86
C LEU A 33 6.72 8.08 -25.39
N GLU A 34 7.89 8.32 -25.97
CA GLU A 34 8.12 8.24 -27.42
C GLU A 34 7.89 6.83 -27.95
N GLU A 35 8.26 5.78 -27.21
CA GLU A 35 7.99 4.38 -27.56
C GLU A 35 6.50 4.07 -27.77
N GLN A 36 5.60 4.83 -27.14
CA GLN A 36 4.14 4.66 -27.24
C GLN A 36 3.45 5.82 -27.97
N ASN A 37 4.22 6.71 -28.63
CA ASN A 37 3.70 7.90 -29.31
C ASN A 37 2.78 8.77 -28.43
N GLN A 38 3.06 8.90 -27.13
CA GLN A 38 2.26 9.76 -26.26
C GLN A 38 2.70 11.23 -26.34
N ILE A 39 1.71 12.13 -26.36
CA ILE A 39 1.94 13.57 -26.21
C ILE A 39 2.23 13.85 -24.74
N TYR A 40 3.35 14.53 -24.46
CA TYR A 40 3.75 14.84 -23.10
C TYR A 40 4.28 16.27 -22.94
N LYS A 41 4.19 16.79 -21.71
CA LYS A 41 4.72 18.10 -21.30
C LYS A 41 5.54 17.96 -20.02
N PHE A 42 6.65 18.67 -19.94
CA PHE A 42 7.41 18.80 -18.69
C PHE A 42 6.77 19.85 -17.80
N TYR A 43 6.53 19.50 -16.55
CA TYR A 43 6.07 20.40 -15.50
C TYR A 43 7.27 21.16 -14.94
N ASP A 44 7.85 22.05 -15.73
CA ASP A 44 8.91 22.94 -15.26
C ASP A 44 8.32 24.32 -14.89
N GLU A 45 7.17 24.73 -15.44
CA GLU A 45 6.49 25.99 -15.12
C GLU A 45 4.96 25.82 -15.23
N PHE A 46 4.21 26.54 -14.38
CA PHE A 46 2.78 26.42 -14.12
C PHE A 46 1.89 26.85 -15.31
N GLU A 47 2.04 26.23 -16.48
CA GLU A 47 1.14 26.45 -17.60
C GLU A 47 -0.10 25.57 -17.52
N ASP A 48 -1.25 26.18 -17.77
CA ASP A 48 -2.52 25.46 -17.92
C ASP A 48 -2.39 24.40 -19.02
N CYS A 49 -2.70 23.15 -18.70
CA CYS A 49 -2.84 22.09 -19.69
C CYS A 49 -4.11 22.34 -20.51
N LEU A 50 -3.98 23.16 -21.55
CA LEU A 50 -5.02 23.43 -22.55
C LEU A 50 -5.30 22.21 -23.44
N GLU A 51 -4.31 21.33 -23.61
CA GLU A 51 -4.37 20.15 -24.47
C GLU A 51 -4.24 18.86 -23.66
N LYS A 52 -4.88 17.78 -24.15
CA LYS A 52 -4.78 16.45 -23.56
C LYS A 52 -3.37 15.91 -23.67
N SER A 53 -2.65 15.86 -22.55
CA SER A 53 -1.24 15.43 -22.54
C SER A 53 -0.88 14.68 -21.26
N SER A 54 0.19 13.90 -21.32
CA SER A 54 0.84 13.30 -20.16
C SER A 54 1.81 14.31 -19.53
N ILE A 55 1.82 14.42 -18.21
CA ILE A 55 2.64 15.40 -17.50
C ILE A 55 3.82 14.69 -16.86
N ILE A 56 5.02 15.23 -17.05
CA ILE A 56 6.27 14.73 -16.48
C ILE A 56 6.76 15.70 -15.42
N ILE A 57 7.00 15.24 -14.19
CA ILE A 57 7.32 16.09 -13.03
C ILE A 57 8.54 15.54 -12.29
N SER A 58 9.54 16.38 -12.01
CA SER A 58 10.57 16.07 -11.01
C SER A 58 10.12 16.54 -9.63
N LEU A 59 9.78 15.58 -8.77
CA LEU A 59 9.29 15.84 -7.42
C LEU A 59 10.44 16.20 -6.48
N SER A 60 11.63 15.63 -6.66
CA SER A 60 12.81 16.00 -5.86
C SER A 60 13.31 17.42 -6.22
N GLU A 61 13.30 17.82 -7.49
CA GLU A 61 13.64 19.21 -7.86
C GLU A 61 12.61 20.22 -7.34
N LEU A 62 11.31 19.88 -7.37
CA LEU A 62 10.24 20.72 -6.80
C LEU A 62 10.38 20.88 -5.29
N GLU A 63 10.79 19.81 -4.58
CA GLU A 63 11.05 19.86 -3.15
C GLU A 63 12.18 20.85 -2.83
N LEU A 64 13.27 20.79 -3.60
CA LEU A 64 14.45 21.64 -3.38
C LEU A 64 14.23 23.12 -3.71
N LYS A 65 13.38 23.44 -4.68
CA LYS A 65 13.14 24.83 -5.13
C LYS A 65 12.21 25.64 -4.22
N SER A 66 11.44 24.97 -3.36
CA SER A 66 10.36 25.62 -2.62
C SER A 66 10.79 25.91 -1.17
N THR A 67 10.52 27.11 -0.67
CA THR A 67 11.02 27.57 0.65
C THR A 67 10.06 27.24 1.80
N ASP A 68 8.74 27.26 1.58
CA ASP A 68 7.71 27.05 2.62
C ASP A 68 6.57 26.11 2.15
N ASN A 69 6.06 25.26 3.06
CA ASN A 69 4.93 24.33 2.86
C ASN A 69 4.96 23.52 1.55
N VAL A 70 6.15 23.05 1.20
CA VAL A 70 6.47 22.43 -0.09
C VAL A 70 5.63 21.20 -0.39
N TYR A 71 5.49 20.29 0.58
CA TYR A 71 4.81 19.02 0.40
C TYR A 71 3.30 19.21 0.20
N GLU A 72 2.66 20.13 0.93
CA GLU A 72 1.23 20.43 0.73
C GLU A 72 0.94 20.97 -0.67
N ASN A 73 1.81 21.84 -1.17
CA ASN A 73 1.69 22.40 -2.51
C ASN A 73 1.88 21.32 -3.58
N ILE A 74 2.86 20.43 -3.43
CA ILE A 74 3.06 19.28 -4.31
C ILE A 74 1.83 18.38 -4.31
N PHE A 75 1.30 18.03 -3.13
CA PHE A 75 0.14 17.14 -3.02
C PHE A 75 -1.12 17.74 -3.61
N ARG A 76 -1.38 19.02 -3.32
CA ARG A 76 -2.51 19.76 -3.89
C ARG A 76 -2.40 19.80 -5.41
N LYS A 77 -1.22 20.10 -5.93
CA LYS A 77 -1.00 20.15 -7.38
C LYS A 77 -1.19 18.80 -8.05
N ILE A 78 -0.64 17.73 -7.48
CA ILE A 78 -0.87 16.37 -7.98
C ILE A 78 -2.37 16.06 -7.99
N GLN A 79 -3.10 16.46 -6.95
CA GLN A 79 -4.55 16.24 -6.86
C GLN A 79 -5.33 17.05 -7.91
N GLU A 80 -4.97 18.31 -8.16
CA GLU A 80 -5.53 19.13 -9.24
C GLU A 80 -5.31 18.48 -10.61
N LEU A 81 -4.07 18.05 -10.88
CA LEU A 81 -3.72 17.39 -12.13
C LEU A 81 -4.45 16.04 -12.29
N LYS A 82 -4.63 15.28 -11.20
CA LYS A 82 -5.41 14.03 -11.21
C LYS A 82 -6.89 14.26 -11.51
N SER A 83 -7.44 15.39 -11.07
CA SER A 83 -8.85 15.73 -11.26
C SER A 83 -9.13 16.35 -12.62
N SER A 84 -8.09 16.84 -13.32
CA SER A 84 -8.21 17.43 -14.65
C SER A 84 -8.41 16.38 -15.75
N ASP A 85 -9.38 16.61 -16.63
CA ASP A 85 -9.66 15.79 -17.82
C ASP A 85 -8.65 16.01 -18.95
N ASN A 86 -7.88 17.09 -18.89
CA ASN A 86 -6.81 17.40 -19.85
C ASN A 86 -5.51 16.67 -19.54
N VAL A 87 -5.41 16.02 -18.38
CA VAL A 87 -4.22 15.26 -18.00
C VAL A 87 -4.47 13.79 -18.26
N LEU A 88 -3.70 13.16 -19.14
CA LEU A 88 -3.86 11.73 -19.43
C LEU A 88 -3.24 10.88 -18.33
N GLN A 89 -1.94 11.07 -18.10
CA GLN A 89 -1.17 10.40 -17.05
C GLN A 89 -0.16 11.39 -16.46
N ILE A 90 0.14 11.22 -15.17
CA ILE A 90 1.16 11.98 -14.46
C ILE A 90 2.33 11.03 -14.19
N PHE A 91 3.54 11.45 -14.57
CA PHE A 91 4.78 10.75 -14.34
C PHE A 91 5.61 11.56 -13.36
N GLY A 92 5.59 11.18 -12.09
CA GLY A 92 6.41 11.78 -11.04
C GLY A 92 7.71 11.03 -10.88
N TRP A 93 8.84 11.73 -10.86
CA TRP A 93 10.15 11.15 -10.52
C TRP A 93 10.61 11.68 -9.16
N ILE A 94 11.01 10.79 -8.26
CA ILE A 94 11.56 11.18 -6.96
C ILE A 94 12.81 10.38 -6.63
N CYS A 95 13.89 11.07 -6.30
CA CYS A 95 15.14 10.47 -5.86
C CYS A 95 15.25 10.55 -4.34
N ILE A 96 15.25 9.39 -3.66
CA ILE A 96 15.23 9.35 -2.19
C ILE A 96 16.44 10.08 -1.58
N LYS A 97 17.59 10.07 -2.27
CA LYS A 97 18.82 10.72 -1.81
C LYS A 97 18.70 12.26 -1.78
N ASN A 98 17.84 12.83 -2.62
CA ASN A 98 17.66 14.26 -2.77
C ASN A 98 16.43 14.80 -2.02
N VAL A 99 15.65 13.90 -1.41
CA VAL A 99 14.48 14.24 -0.61
C VAL A 99 14.91 14.58 0.82
N GLN A 100 14.50 15.74 1.31
CA GLN A 100 14.79 16.16 2.69
C GLN A 100 13.75 15.60 3.65
N ASN A 101 12.47 15.63 3.25
CA ASN A 101 11.37 15.20 4.11
C ASN A 101 10.96 13.74 3.82
N LYS A 102 11.19 12.88 4.81
CA LYS A 102 10.86 11.44 4.74
C LYS A 102 9.35 11.14 4.59
N ILE A 103 8.47 12.09 4.89
CA ILE A 103 7.01 11.91 4.74
C ILE A 103 6.58 12.01 3.27
N LEU A 104 7.37 12.69 2.44
CA LEU A 104 7.01 12.96 1.04
C LEU A 104 6.84 11.66 0.23
N VAL A 105 7.82 10.76 0.31
CA VAL A 105 7.82 9.51 -0.47
C VAL A 105 6.64 8.61 -0.12
N PRO A 106 6.37 8.25 1.16
CA PRO A 106 5.21 7.42 1.52
C PRO A 106 3.87 8.01 1.08
N PHE A 107 3.73 9.34 1.13
CA PHE A 107 2.49 9.99 0.72
C PHE A 107 2.30 9.95 -0.80
N LEU A 108 3.36 10.20 -1.57
CA LEU A 108 3.34 10.07 -3.03
C LEU A 108 3.06 8.63 -3.46
N GLU A 109 3.68 7.66 -2.79
CA GLU A 109 3.40 6.24 -2.99
C GLU A 109 1.91 5.95 -2.75
N HIS A 110 1.34 6.44 -1.66
CA HIS A 110 -0.09 6.32 -1.37
C HIS A 110 -0.97 6.92 -2.48
N MET A 111 -0.65 8.12 -2.98
CA MET A 111 -1.42 8.79 -4.04
C MET A 111 -1.31 8.13 -5.42
N SER A 112 -0.22 7.40 -5.68
CA SER A 112 0.09 6.79 -6.98
C SER A 112 -0.75 5.54 -7.25
N ASN A 113 -1.04 5.31 -8.53
CA ASN A 113 -1.70 4.10 -9.01
C ASN A 113 -0.69 3.02 -9.41
N LEU A 114 0.50 3.45 -9.85
CA LEU A 114 1.61 2.59 -10.21
C LEU A 114 2.88 3.17 -9.59
N ILE A 115 3.67 2.32 -8.96
CA ILE A 115 4.98 2.65 -8.39
C ILE A 115 6.02 1.85 -9.14
N VAL A 116 7.06 2.51 -9.63
CA VAL A 116 8.22 1.92 -10.27
C VAL A 116 9.43 2.24 -9.40
N THR A 117 9.91 1.26 -8.64
CA THR A 117 11.06 1.41 -7.75
C THR A 117 12.31 0.93 -8.46
N ILE A 118 13.29 1.81 -8.62
CA ILE A 118 14.63 1.50 -9.13
C ILE A 118 15.52 1.23 -7.93
N ASN A 119 15.86 -0.04 -7.71
CA ASN A 119 16.67 -0.46 -6.57
C ASN A 119 18.16 -0.41 -6.89
N ASP A 120 18.53 -0.87 -8.10
CA ASP A 120 19.91 -0.95 -8.54
C ASP A 120 20.00 -0.75 -10.07
N SER A 121 21.21 -0.79 -10.62
CA SER A 121 21.48 -0.73 -12.06
C SER A 121 20.73 -1.79 -12.88
N GLU A 122 20.47 -2.94 -12.25
CA GLU A 122 19.88 -4.13 -12.88
C GLU A 122 18.50 -4.50 -12.33
N HIS A 123 18.05 -3.92 -11.22
CA HIS A 123 16.84 -4.38 -10.52
C HIS A 123 15.80 -3.28 -10.36
N MET A 124 14.60 -3.57 -10.85
CA MET A 124 13.43 -2.70 -10.77
C MET A 124 12.22 -3.48 -10.27
N THR A 125 11.41 -2.86 -9.41
CA THR A 125 10.13 -3.43 -8.95
C THR A 125 9.00 -2.53 -9.41
N ILE A 126 7.93 -3.12 -9.97
CA ILE A 126 6.73 -2.39 -10.36
C ILE A 126 5.55 -2.87 -9.50
N VAL A 127 4.94 -1.95 -8.78
CA VAL A 127 3.76 -2.20 -7.94
C VAL A 127 2.56 -1.45 -8.50
N SER A 128 1.53 -2.19 -8.89
CA SER A 128 0.25 -1.63 -9.37
C SER A 128 -0.84 -1.75 -8.31
N LYS A 129 -1.62 -0.68 -8.13
CA LYS A 129 -2.75 -0.62 -7.21
C LYS A 129 -4.05 -0.61 -7.98
N ASN A 130 -4.88 -1.63 -7.79
CA ASN A 130 -6.21 -1.68 -8.39
C ASN A 130 -7.21 -0.87 -7.57
N LYS A 131 -8.32 -0.46 -8.20
CA LYS A 131 -9.43 0.27 -7.54
C LYS A 131 -10.08 -0.52 -6.39
N SER A 132 -9.91 -1.84 -6.35
CA SER A 132 -10.39 -2.74 -5.30
C SER A 132 -9.45 -2.83 -4.07
N GLY A 133 -8.33 -2.10 -4.07
CA GLY A 133 -7.33 -2.14 -2.99
C GLY A 133 -6.32 -3.29 -3.09
N SER A 134 -6.49 -4.24 -4.04
CA SER A 134 -5.50 -5.28 -4.28
C SER A 134 -4.22 -4.69 -4.91
N MET A 135 -3.06 -5.07 -4.39
CA MET A 135 -1.75 -4.67 -4.93
C MET A 135 -1.09 -5.84 -5.67
N LYS A 136 -0.56 -5.58 -6.87
CA LYS A 136 0.25 -6.56 -7.62
C LYS A 136 1.67 -6.03 -7.75
N SER A 137 2.62 -6.76 -7.19
CA SER A 137 4.05 -6.48 -7.32
C SER A 137 4.69 -7.43 -8.32
N LYS A 138 5.51 -6.89 -9.21
CA LYS A 138 6.32 -7.65 -10.17
C LYS A 138 7.76 -7.15 -10.11
N ASP A 139 8.68 -8.09 -9.96
CA ASP A 139 10.11 -7.81 -9.99
C ASP A 139 10.63 -7.99 -11.42
N PHE A 140 11.52 -7.10 -11.82
CA PHE A 140 12.08 -7.05 -13.16
C PHE A 140 13.58 -6.89 -13.10
N ILE A 141 14.27 -7.60 -13.98
CA ILE A 141 15.67 -7.33 -14.30
C ILE A 141 15.68 -6.35 -15.46
N HIS A 142 16.34 -5.21 -15.27
CA HIS A 142 16.36 -4.10 -16.20
C HIS A 142 17.80 -3.66 -16.47
N GLU A 143 18.24 -3.67 -17.72
CA GLU A 143 19.53 -3.07 -18.07
C GLU A 143 19.35 -1.57 -18.40
N LEU A 144 19.68 -0.67 -17.45
CA LEU A 144 19.65 0.79 -17.66
C LEU A 144 20.84 1.28 -18.51
N SER A 145 21.15 0.62 -19.64
CA SER A 145 22.19 1.07 -20.55
C SER A 145 21.62 2.12 -21.52
N LEU A 146 21.99 3.39 -21.31
CA LEU A 146 21.73 4.54 -22.21
C LEU A 146 20.28 4.62 -22.76
N GLY A 147 19.29 4.38 -21.89
CA GLY A 147 17.88 4.54 -22.23
C GLY A 147 17.30 3.46 -23.14
N LYS A 148 17.83 2.24 -23.11
CA LYS A 148 17.06 1.06 -23.50
C LYS A 148 16.38 0.50 -22.26
N THR A 149 15.06 0.36 -22.29
CA THR A 149 14.29 -0.23 -21.19
C THR A 149 13.91 -1.68 -21.49
N SER A 150 14.92 -2.55 -21.58
CA SER A 150 14.67 -3.98 -21.74
C SER A 150 14.32 -4.57 -20.39
N VAL A 151 13.05 -4.98 -20.25
CA VAL A 151 12.48 -5.50 -19.02
C VAL A 151 12.25 -6.99 -19.22
N GLN A 152 12.98 -7.81 -18.48
CA GLN A 152 12.67 -9.24 -18.34
C GLN A 152 11.96 -9.44 -17.00
N GLU A 153 10.73 -9.97 -17.05
CA GLU A 153 10.02 -10.40 -15.85
C GLU A 153 10.88 -11.49 -15.22
N SER A 154 11.47 -11.21 -14.05
CA SER A 154 11.98 -12.29 -13.24
C SER A 154 10.73 -13.02 -12.77
N LYS A 155 10.36 -14.07 -13.49
CA LYS A 155 9.61 -15.14 -12.86
C LYS A 155 10.45 -15.45 -11.64
N LYS A 156 9.93 -15.17 -10.45
CA LYS A 156 10.35 -15.94 -9.28
C LYS A 156 10.23 -17.36 -9.79
N GLU A 157 11.37 -18.01 -10.06
CA GLU A 157 11.37 -19.45 -10.11
C GLU A 157 10.57 -19.82 -8.89
N ASN A 158 9.51 -20.58 -9.13
CA ASN A 158 8.84 -21.24 -8.05
C ASN A 158 9.98 -21.98 -7.37
N ILE A 159 10.52 -21.38 -6.29
CA ILE A 159 11.36 -22.07 -5.36
C ILE A 159 10.35 -23.07 -4.83
N GLN A 160 10.26 -24.21 -5.54
CA GLN A 160 9.86 -25.47 -4.97
C GLN A 160 10.56 -25.42 -3.65
N SER A 161 9.75 -25.27 -2.62
CA SER A 161 10.13 -25.30 -1.23
C SER A 161 11.19 -26.38 -1.09
N ILE A 162 12.47 -25.99 -1.17
CA ILE A 162 13.53 -26.76 -0.60
C ILE A 162 13.17 -26.62 0.87
N VAL A 163 12.51 -27.66 1.37
CA VAL A 163 12.33 -27.91 2.78
C VAL A 163 13.75 -28.09 3.33
N LEU A 164 14.48 -26.98 3.42
CA LEU A 164 15.50 -26.84 4.44
C LEU A 164 14.69 -26.94 5.71
N GLU A 165 14.92 -28.03 6.46
CA GLU A 165 14.47 -28.17 7.83
C GLU A 165 15.07 -27.02 8.65
N MET A 166 14.50 -25.83 8.51
CA MET A 166 14.75 -24.73 9.41
C MET A 166 14.12 -25.16 10.73
N ASN A 167 14.99 -25.51 11.67
CA ASN A 167 14.60 -25.82 13.02
C ASN A 167 13.88 -24.59 13.60
N VAL A 168 12.55 -24.68 13.65
CA VAL A 168 11.60 -23.62 14.05
C VAL A 168 11.90 -23.11 15.48
N ASN A 169 12.79 -23.77 16.21
CA ASN A 169 13.29 -23.35 17.52
C ASN A 169 14.19 -22.11 17.50
N ASN A 170 14.73 -21.69 16.35
CA ASN A 170 15.67 -20.55 16.27
C ASN A 170 15.07 -19.25 15.71
N LEU A 171 13.80 -19.21 15.30
CA LEU A 171 13.13 -17.94 15.01
C LEU A 171 12.61 -17.35 16.31
N GLY A 172 13.25 -16.27 16.75
CA GLY A 172 12.90 -15.44 17.92
C GLY A 172 11.51 -14.81 17.81
N THR A 173 10.49 -15.65 17.93
CA THR A 173 9.12 -15.29 18.25
C THR A 173 8.86 -15.84 19.64
N PHE A 174 8.23 -15.05 20.51
CA PHE A 174 7.89 -15.49 21.86
C PHE A 174 7.03 -16.76 21.76
N LYS A 175 7.64 -17.91 22.07
CA LYS A 175 6.90 -19.16 22.26
C LYS A 175 6.05 -19.02 23.51
N ILE A 176 4.79 -18.61 23.35
CA ILE A 176 3.75 -18.84 24.35
C ILE A 176 3.31 -20.30 24.18
N GLY A 177 4.22 -21.22 24.50
CA GLY A 177 3.85 -22.61 24.73
C GLY A 177 3.33 -22.68 26.15
N GLN A 178 2.02 -22.92 26.31
CA GLN A 178 1.45 -23.15 27.64
C GLN A 178 2.19 -24.33 28.27
N LYS A 179 2.91 -24.07 29.37
CA LYS A 179 3.61 -25.12 30.11
C LYS A 179 2.57 -26.09 30.67
N ALA A 180 2.93 -27.37 30.84
CA ALA A 180 2.03 -28.37 31.39
C ALA A 180 1.42 -27.93 32.74
N ASP A 181 2.17 -27.13 33.51
CA ASP A 181 1.74 -26.54 34.78
C ASP A 181 0.64 -25.48 34.60
N GLU A 182 0.67 -24.68 33.53
CA GLU A 182 -0.38 -23.69 33.22
C GLU A 182 -1.68 -24.37 32.76
N LEU A 183 -1.57 -25.48 32.02
CA LEU A 183 -2.70 -26.33 31.63
C LEU A 183 -3.34 -27.03 32.85
N ALA A 184 -2.51 -27.46 33.79
CA ALA A 184 -2.97 -28.03 35.06
C ALA A 184 -3.65 -26.97 35.94
N ALA A 185 -3.08 -25.77 36.04
CA ALA A 185 -3.66 -24.65 36.77
C ALA A 185 -5.01 -24.22 36.17
N LYS A 186 -5.13 -24.17 34.83
CA LYS A 186 -6.39 -23.85 34.15
C LYS A 186 -7.47 -24.91 34.36
N ARG A 187 -7.12 -26.20 34.40
CA ARG A 187 -8.07 -27.29 34.72
C ARG A 187 -8.50 -27.30 36.19
N ASN A 188 -7.61 -26.90 37.09
CA ASN A 188 -7.90 -26.84 38.53
C ASN A 188 -8.51 -25.51 38.97
N LEU A 189 -8.67 -24.55 38.06
CA LEU A 189 -9.32 -23.27 38.33
C LEU A 189 -10.84 -23.49 38.39
N LYS A 190 -11.35 -23.84 39.58
CA LYS A 190 -12.79 -23.82 39.84
C LYS A 190 -13.28 -22.38 39.89
N LEU A 191 -14.05 -21.99 38.88
CA LEU A 191 -14.78 -20.74 38.90
C LEU A 191 -16.01 -20.88 39.83
N PRO A 192 -16.45 -19.81 40.53
CA PRO A 192 -17.51 -19.89 41.54
C PRO A 192 -18.90 -20.32 41.04
N PHE A 193 -19.08 -20.50 39.73
CA PHE A 193 -20.34 -20.86 39.09
C PHE A 193 -20.13 -22.03 38.12
N GLU A 194 -19.70 -23.18 38.65
CA GLU A 194 -19.98 -24.44 37.97
C GLU A 194 -21.44 -24.85 38.22
N ILE A 195 -22.09 -25.12 37.10
CA ILE A 195 -23.46 -25.62 36.96
C ILE A 195 -23.64 -26.82 37.89
N ILE A 196 -24.69 -26.77 38.71
CA ILE A 196 -25.10 -27.89 39.56
C ILE A 196 -25.39 -29.08 38.63
N ASP A 197 -24.59 -30.15 38.75
CA ASP A 197 -24.89 -31.44 38.16
C ASP A 197 -26.19 -31.97 38.77
N LEU A 198 -27.34 -31.60 38.18
CA LEU A 198 -28.59 -32.29 38.46
C LEU A 198 -28.56 -33.64 37.74
N PRO A 199 -28.80 -34.76 38.45
CA PRO A 199 -28.68 -36.10 37.91
C PRO A 199 -29.94 -36.47 37.11
N ASN A 200 -30.26 -35.71 36.07
CA ASN A 200 -31.22 -36.06 35.02
C ASN A 200 -31.35 -34.91 34.01
N LYS A 201 -30.62 -34.96 32.90
CA LYS A 201 -31.21 -34.86 31.55
C LYS A 201 -30.16 -34.99 30.45
N THR A 202 -30.44 -35.96 29.59
CA THR A 202 -29.94 -36.18 28.25
C THR A 202 -29.77 -34.91 27.43
N SER A 203 -28.58 -34.81 26.80
CA SER A 203 -28.27 -34.16 25.52
C SER A 203 -29.24 -33.07 25.03
N GLU A 204 -28.88 -31.82 25.29
CA GLU A 204 -28.91 -30.69 24.34
C GLU A 204 -28.56 -29.44 25.15
N GLY A 205 -27.55 -28.69 24.68
CA GLY A 205 -27.04 -27.49 25.35
C GLY A 205 -28.11 -26.41 25.44
N LYS A 206 -28.87 -26.41 26.54
CA LYS A 206 -29.90 -25.41 26.82
C LYS A 206 -29.45 -24.58 28.01
N ILE A 207 -28.98 -23.37 27.73
CA ILE A 207 -28.67 -22.37 28.76
C ILE A 207 -30.02 -21.87 29.29
N ILE A 208 -30.32 -22.16 30.56
CA ILE A 208 -31.51 -21.64 31.23
C ILE A 208 -31.06 -20.41 32.00
N TYR A 209 -31.51 -19.24 31.58
CA TYR A 209 -31.31 -17.99 32.31
C TYR A 209 -32.34 -17.90 33.43
N THR A 210 -31.88 -17.79 34.66
CA THR A 210 -32.70 -17.41 35.82
C THR A 210 -32.44 -15.93 36.09
N PRO A 211 -33.42 -15.04 35.83
CA PRO A 211 -33.28 -13.63 36.16
C PRO A 211 -33.13 -13.47 37.67
N ASP A 212 -32.10 -12.73 38.07
CA ASP A 212 -31.83 -12.43 39.48
C ASP A 212 -32.86 -11.43 39.99
N SER A 213 -33.30 -11.53 41.24
CA SER A 213 -34.37 -10.70 41.82
C SER A 213 -34.00 -9.21 42.02
N THR A 214 -32.86 -8.79 41.48
CA THR A 214 -32.34 -7.41 41.45
C THR A 214 -32.04 -6.94 40.02
N ASP A 215 -32.47 -7.69 39.00
CA ASP A 215 -32.50 -7.21 37.63
C ASP A 215 -33.72 -6.27 37.50
N ASP A 216 -33.57 -5.08 38.08
CA ASP A 216 -34.46 -3.95 37.82
C ASP A 216 -34.34 -3.68 36.32
N PHE A 217 -35.37 -4.09 35.59
CA PHE A 217 -35.70 -3.55 34.27
C PHE A 217 -35.95 -2.05 34.48
N ASP A 218 -34.87 -1.28 34.63
CA ASP A 218 -34.92 0.15 34.41
C ASP A 218 -35.34 0.29 32.95
N GLU A 219 -36.60 0.69 32.79
CA GLU A 219 -37.23 1.15 31.58
C GLU A 219 -36.36 2.30 31.00
N GLU A 220 -35.25 1.98 30.34
CA GLU A 220 -34.62 2.92 29.43
C GLU A 220 -35.58 3.09 28.27
N ASP A 221 -36.28 4.23 28.29
CA ASP A 221 -37.15 4.75 27.26
C ASP A 221 -36.61 4.45 25.87
N ASP A 222 -37.33 3.63 25.12
CA ASP A 222 -37.03 3.28 23.73
C ASP A 222 -37.05 4.58 22.90
N PRO A 223 -35.89 5.09 22.41
CA PRO A 223 -35.81 6.40 21.76
C PRO A 223 -36.52 6.43 20.38
N ASP A 224 -37.08 5.31 19.95
CA ASP A 224 -37.92 5.18 18.75
C ASP A 224 -39.37 5.64 18.97
N ASN A 225 -39.81 5.92 20.21
CA ASN A 225 -41.20 6.30 20.51
C ASN A 225 -41.52 7.81 20.44
N ASP A 226 -40.53 8.68 20.14
CA ASP A 226 -40.71 10.13 20.00
C ASP A 226 -40.89 10.62 18.55
N LEU A 227 -40.97 9.71 17.57
CA LEU A 227 -41.28 10.08 16.19
C LEU A 227 -42.80 10.24 16.00
N GLN A 228 -43.28 11.46 16.20
CA GLN A 228 -44.64 11.86 15.79
C GLN A 228 -44.74 11.79 14.25
N PHE A 229 -45.56 10.86 13.75
CA PHE A 229 -46.00 10.81 12.34
C PHE A 229 -47.08 11.86 12.03
#